data_AF-A0A1A7ZG45-F1
#
_entry.id   AF-A0A1A7ZG45-F1
#
_cell.length_a   1.000
_cell.length_b   1.000
_cell.length_c   1.000
_cell.angle_alpha   90.00
_cell.angle_beta   90.00
_cell.angle_gamma   90.00
#
_symmetry.space_group_name_H-M   'P 1'
#
loop_
_entity.id
_entity.type
_entity.pdbx_description
1 polymer ?
#
loop_
_entity_poly.entity_id
_entity_poly.type
_entity_poly.pdbx_seq_one_letter_code
_entity_poly.pdbx_strand_id
1 'polypeptide(L)'
;MLISRALCSFSLQVGDASAFLHYWVLRVAFSGATACVAHIDGSDLFIANAGDARAVLGVQEEDGSFSALTLSNDHNAQNDGEVSRIRSEHPSSERKTVIRQDRLLGLLMPFRAFGDVKFKWSIELQKRVLESGPDQLHENEHTKFIPPNYHTPPYLTAEPEITHHQLRPQDRFLVIGSDGLWETLHRQEVIRVVGEYLTGVHQRQPLKVGGYRVTLGQMQGLLEERKARVSSAFEDQNAATHLMRHAVGNNEFGTVDHERLSKMLSLPEELARMYRDDITIIITQFNPHVIGAQRQEGQP
;
A
#
# COMPACT_ATOMS: atom_id res chain seq x y z
N MET A 1 -17.28 0.89 8.61
CA MET A 1 -17.86 0.73 9.96
C MET A 1 -18.74 -0.53 10.12
N LEU A 2 -19.50 -0.97 9.10
CA LEU A 2 -20.38 -2.15 9.17
C LEU A 2 -19.65 -3.52 9.21
N ILE A 3 -18.48 -3.65 8.58
CA ILE A 3 -17.76 -4.94 8.50
C ILE A 3 -17.11 -5.33 9.85
N SER A 4 -16.58 -4.36 10.60
CA SER A 4 -15.92 -4.64 11.89
C SER A 4 -16.91 -5.00 13.00
N ARG A 5 -18.11 -4.40 13.01
CA ARG A 5 -19.18 -4.77 13.95
C ARG A 5 -19.80 -6.14 13.65
N ALA A 6 -19.88 -6.54 12.38
CA ALA A 6 -20.42 -7.85 12.00
C ALA A 6 -19.56 -9.01 12.53
N LEU A 7 -18.23 -8.88 12.51
CA LEU A 7 -17.33 -9.92 13.03
C LEU A 7 -17.32 -10.01 14.56
N CYS A 8 -17.59 -8.91 15.26
CA CYS A 8 -17.63 -8.90 16.73
C CYS A 8 -18.96 -9.42 17.29
N SER A 9 -20.06 -9.31 16.53
CA SER A 9 -21.40 -9.71 16.99
C SER A 9 -21.77 -11.18 16.70
N PHE A 10 -21.02 -11.89 15.84
CA PHE A 10 -21.35 -13.26 15.45
C PHE A 10 -20.90 -14.34 16.46
N SER A 11 -20.14 -13.95 17.48
CA SER A 11 -19.61 -14.85 18.53
C SER A 11 -20.67 -15.35 19.53
N LEU A 12 -21.95 -15.04 19.34
CA LEU A 12 -23.03 -15.33 20.31
C LEU A 12 -23.99 -16.48 19.94
N GLN A 13 -23.79 -17.21 18.84
CA GLN A 13 -24.63 -18.37 18.50
C GLN A 13 -23.78 -19.64 18.31
N VAL A 14 -23.26 -20.15 19.43
CA VAL A 14 -22.66 -21.50 19.49
C VAL A 14 -23.78 -22.50 19.77
N GLY A 15 -24.38 -23.03 18.71
CA GLY A 15 -25.49 -23.98 18.80
C GLY A 15 -25.94 -24.51 17.45
N ASP A 16 -25.17 -25.48 16.93
CA ASP A 16 -25.57 -26.51 15.96
C ASP A 16 -25.43 -26.26 14.43
N ALA A 17 -25.13 -27.36 13.72
CA ALA A 17 -25.04 -27.62 12.27
C ALA A 17 -23.97 -26.95 11.36
N SER A 18 -23.19 -25.97 11.81
CA SER A 18 -22.35 -25.15 10.90
C SER A 18 -20.83 -25.18 11.15
N ALA A 19 -20.26 -26.29 11.62
CA ALA A 19 -18.81 -26.42 11.90
C ALA A 19 -17.89 -25.95 10.74
N PHE A 20 -18.30 -26.17 9.50
CA PHE A 20 -17.57 -25.73 8.30
C PHE A 20 -17.61 -24.20 8.09
N LEU A 21 -18.76 -23.56 8.33
CA LEU A 21 -18.90 -22.09 8.24
C LEU A 21 -18.13 -21.40 9.38
N HIS A 22 -18.15 -21.99 10.58
CA HIS A 22 -17.36 -21.51 11.71
C HIS A 22 -15.86 -21.52 11.40
N TYR A 23 -15.36 -22.56 10.72
CA TYR A 23 -13.96 -22.64 10.33
C TYR A 23 -13.52 -21.51 9.39
N TRP A 24 -14.30 -21.19 8.35
CA TRP A 24 -13.96 -20.11 7.42
C TRP A 24 -14.00 -18.73 8.07
N VAL A 25 -15.00 -18.47 8.92
CA VAL A 25 -15.10 -17.21 9.66
C VAL A 25 -13.90 -17.05 10.60
N LEU A 26 -13.49 -18.12 11.28
CA LEU A 26 -12.30 -18.11 12.11
C LEU A 26 -11.02 -17.89 11.30
N ARG A 27 -10.89 -18.50 10.12
CA ARG A 27 -9.76 -18.23 9.21
C ARG A 27 -9.68 -16.76 8.81
N VAL A 28 -10.80 -16.14 8.48
CA VAL A 28 -10.86 -14.70 8.16
C VAL A 28 -10.48 -13.86 9.38
N ALA A 29 -10.96 -14.21 10.57
CA ALA A 29 -10.62 -13.51 11.80
C ALA A 29 -9.13 -13.60 12.15
N PHE A 30 -8.53 -14.78 11.94
CA PHE A 30 -7.10 -15.02 12.20
C PHE A 30 -6.17 -14.46 11.13
N SER A 31 -6.62 -14.32 9.88
CA SER A 31 -5.88 -13.59 8.85
C SER A 31 -5.85 -12.09 9.12
N GLY A 32 -4.82 -11.41 8.64
CA GLY A 32 -4.68 -9.96 8.68
C GLY A 32 -4.85 -9.33 7.31
N ALA A 33 -5.40 -8.11 7.25
CA ALA A 33 -5.44 -7.33 6.02
C ALA A 33 -5.37 -5.82 6.31
N THR A 34 -4.57 -5.10 5.53
CA THR A 34 -4.59 -3.64 5.51
C THR A 34 -5.70 -3.13 4.57
N ALA A 35 -6.08 -1.86 4.71
CA ALA A 35 -7.03 -1.22 3.81
C ALA A 35 -6.70 0.25 3.61
N CYS A 36 -6.50 0.67 2.36
CA CYS A 36 -6.42 2.06 1.95
C CYS A 36 -7.52 2.32 0.93
N VAL A 37 -8.51 3.14 1.29
CA VAL A 37 -9.74 3.33 0.54
C VAL A 37 -9.92 4.80 0.21
N ALA A 38 -10.21 5.10 -1.06
CA ALA A 38 -10.62 6.44 -1.49
C ALA A 38 -12.13 6.48 -1.70
N HIS A 39 -12.77 7.53 -1.18
CA HIS A 39 -14.13 7.92 -1.49
C HIS A 39 -14.09 9.28 -2.18
N ILE A 40 -14.66 9.37 -3.37
CA ILE A 40 -14.67 10.58 -4.20
C ILE A 40 -16.13 10.97 -4.43
N ASP A 41 -16.50 12.16 -3.98
CA ASP A 41 -17.81 12.77 -4.22
C ASP A 41 -17.63 14.18 -4.81
N GLY A 42 -17.82 14.31 -6.13
CA GLY A 42 -17.52 15.54 -6.85
C GLY A 42 -16.06 15.97 -6.69
N SER A 43 -15.84 17.11 -6.00
CA SER A 43 -14.51 17.63 -5.69
C SER A 43 -13.96 17.15 -4.34
N ASP A 44 -14.76 16.49 -3.52
CA ASP A 44 -14.35 16.03 -2.20
C ASP A 44 -13.72 14.64 -2.28
N LEU A 45 -12.44 14.56 -1.90
CA LEU A 45 -11.68 13.32 -1.81
C LEU A 45 -11.42 12.98 -0.35
N PHE A 46 -11.89 11.81 0.08
CA PHE A 46 -11.61 11.25 1.40
C PHE A 46 -10.76 10.00 1.25
N ILE A 47 -9.66 9.93 2.00
CA ILE A 47 -8.81 8.75 2.10
C ILE A 47 -8.95 8.17 3.51
N ALA A 48 -9.39 6.92 3.61
CA ALA A 48 -9.43 6.17 4.87
C ALA A 48 -8.35 5.08 4.82
N ASN A 49 -7.32 5.19 5.66
CA ASN A 49 -6.20 4.24 5.71
C ASN A 49 -6.12 3.50 7.04
N ALA A 50 -5.98 2.18 6.99
CA ALA A 50 -5.69 1.31 8.13
C ALA A 50 -4.61 0.30 7.71
N GLY A 51 -3.36 0.61 8.05
CA GLY A 51 -2.17 -0.17 7.68
C GLY A 51 -1.08 0.68 7.01
N ASP A 52 -0.19 0.00 6.29
CA ASP A 52 0.99 0.52 5.60
C ASP A 52 0.83 0.63 4.07
N ALA A 53 -0.35 0.32 3.55
CA ALA A 53 -0.73 0.77 2.21
C ALA A 53 -0.82 2.31 2.17
N ARG A 54 -0.60 2.89 0.98
CA ARG A 54 -0.48 4.35 0.84
C ARG A 54 -1.21 4.90 -0.38
N ALA A 55 -1.83 6.06 -0.21
CA ALA A 55 -2.43 6.90 -1.23
C ALA A 55 -1.59 8.17 -1.45
N VAL A 56 -1.19 8.42 -2.70
CA VAL A 56 -0.41 9.59 -3.11
C VAL A 56 -1.05 10.25 -4.32
N LEU A 57 -1.31 11.55 -4.20
CA LEU A 57 -1.88 12.39 -5.24
C LEU A 57 -0.77 12.94 -6.14
N GLY A 58 -0.96 12.80 -7.44
CA GLY A 58 -0.12 13.40 -8.47
C GLY A 58 -0.63 14.79 -8.85
N VAL A 59 0.13 15.81 -8.46
CA VAL A 59 -0.17 17.21 -8.75
C VAL A 59 0.73 17.68 -9.88
N GLN A 60 0.15 18.32 -10.90
CA GLN A 60 0.92 18.92 -11.99
C GLN A 60 1.21 20.38 -11.67
N GLU A 61 2.48 20.74 -11.62
CA GLU A 61 2.96 22.10 -11.39
C GLU A 61 2.89 22.95 -12.66
N GLU A 62 3.05 24.27 -12.51
CA GLU A 62 2.97 25.22 -13.63
C GLU A 62 4.07 25.02 -14.70
N ASP A 63 5.23 24.49 -14.29
CA ASP A 63 6.34 24.16 -15.19
C ASP A 63 6.12 22.83 -15.96
N GLY A 64 4.99 22.16 -15.70
CA GLY A 64 4.64 20.86 -16.28
C GLY A 64 5.26 19.67 -15.57
N SER A 65 6.07 19.89 -14.52
CA SER A 65 6.56 18.82 -13.65
C SER A 65 5.43 18.29 -12.76
N PHE A 66 5.67 17.13 -12.15
CA PHE A 66 4.72 16.55 -11.22
C PHE A 66 5.30 16.54 -9.81
N SER A 67 4.48 16.86 -8.80
CA SER A 67 4.81 16.74 -7.39
C SER A 67 3.92 15.70 -6.70
N ALA A 68 4.51 14.97 -5.74
CA ALA A 68 3.82 13.94 -4.97
C ALA A 68 3.26 14.50 -3.65
N LEU A 69 1.94 14.55 -3.53
CA LEU A 69 1.26 14.91 -2.29
C LEU A 69 0.74 13.64 -1.60
N THR A 70 1.30 13.30 -0.44
CA THR A 70 0.87 12.14 0.35
C THR A 70 -0.46 12.43 1.05
N LEU A 71 -1.46 11.57 0.86
CA LEU A 71 -2.80 11.72 1.46
C LEU A 71 -3.09 10.71 2.58
N SER A 72 -2.22 9.73 2.81
CA SER A 72 -2.31 8.80 3.93
C SER A 72 -0.96 8.62 4.60
N ASN A 73 -0.95 8.50 5.92
CA ASN A 73 0.25 8.11 6.66
C ASN A 73 0.31 6.60 6.80
N ASP A 74 1.50 6.03 6.67
CA ASP A 74 1.69 4.60 6.91
C ASP A 74 1.61 4.34 8.41
N HIS A 75 0.83 3.33 8.80
CA HIS A 75 0.72 2.92 10.19
C HIS A 75 1.75 1.84 10.48
N ASN A 76 3.01 2.23 10.66
CA ASN A 76 4.13 1.34 10.99
C ASN A 76 5.12 2.03 11.94
N ALA A 77 6.25 1.38 12.22
CA ALA A 77 7.26 1.90 13.15
C ALA A 77 7.95 3.21 12.72
N GLN A 78 7.90 3.56 11.44
CA GLN A 78 8.48 4.81 10.93
C GLN A 78 7.58 6.02 11.20
N ASN A 79 6.33 5.80 11.62
CA ASN A 79 5.39 6.85 11.98
C ASN A 79 5.43 7.11 13.50
N ASP A 80 6.17 8.14 13.89
CA ASP A 80 6.32 8.55 15.29
C ASP A 80 4.98 8.87 15.98
N GLY A 81 4.00 9.39 15.23
CA GLY A 81 2.65 9.64 15.74
C GLY A 81 1.94 8.35 16.14
N GLU A 82 2.04 7.33 15.30
CA GLU A 82 1.44 6.01 15.55
C GLU A 82 2.16 5.25 16.67
N VAL A 83 3.49 5.33 16.70
CA VAL A 83 4.31 4.80 17.81
C VAL A 83 3.92 5.45 19.14
N SER A 84 3.69 6.77 19.13
CA SER A 84 3.27 7.52 20.32
C SER A 84 1.86 7.16 20.76
N ARG A 85 0.92 7.00 19.81
CA ARG A 85 -0.45 6.54 20.06
C ARG A 85 -0.44 5.19 20.79
N ILE A 86 0.20 4.17 20.21
CA ILE A 86 0.26 2.82 20.79
C ILE A 86 0.87 2.87 22.19
N ARG A 87 1.98 3.59 22.37
CA ARG A 87 2.63 3.71 23.69
C ARG A 87 1.76 4.41 24.74
N SER A 88 0.83 5.26 24.32
CA SER A 88 -0.09 5.96 25.21
C SER A 88 -1.36 5.17 25.57
N GLU A 89 -1.74 4.20 24.73
CA GLU A 89 -2.90 3.33 24.94
C GLU A 89 -2.64 2.24 26.00
N HIS A 90 -1.37 1.94 26.27
CA HIS A 90 -0.96 0.91 27.22
C HIS A 90 -0.21 1.52 28.43
N PRO A 91 -0.19 0.83 29.60
CA PRO A 91 0.54 1.29 30.77
C PRO A 91 2.04 1.51 30.50
N SER A 92 2.64 2.44 31.24
CA SER A 92 4.07 2.80 31.12
C SER A 92 5.03 1.61 31.25
N SER A 93 4.64 0.55 31.96
CA SER A 93 5.41 -0.69 32.08
C SER A 93 5.63 -1.40 30.74
N GLU A 94 4.71 -1.24 29.79
CA GLU A 94 4.73 -1.93 28.50
C GLU A 94 5.38 -1.10 27.38
N ARG A 95 5.80 0.14 27.67
CA ARG A 95 6.32 1.08 26.66
C ARG A 95 7.51 0.53 25.84
N LYS A 96 8.28 -0.39 26.43
CA LYS A 96 9.42 -1.08 25.79
C LYS A 96 9.04 -2.38 25.09
N THR A 97 7.86 -2.92 25.33
CA THR A 97 7.41 -4.22 24.84
C THR A 97 6.34 -4.11 23.76
N VAL A 98 5.52 -3.05 23.77
CA VAL A 98 4.45 -2.81 22.77
C VAL A 98 4.98 -2.79 21.34
N ILE A 99 6.16 -2.22 21.13
CA ILE A 99 6.85 -2.17 19.84
C ILE A 99 8.28 -2.63 20.06
N ARG A 100 8.68 -3.70 19.36
CA ARG A 100 10.04 -4.26 19.40
C ARG A 100 10.48 -4.58 17.99
N GLN A 101 11.72 -4.24 17.65
CA GLN A 101 12.28 -4.47 16.30
C GLN A 101 11.34 -3.97 15.21
N ASP A 102 10.82 -2.75 15.41
CA ASP A 102 9.90 -2.07 14.48
C ASP A 102 8.59 -2.82 14.18
N ARG A 103 8.19 -3.73 15.08
CA ARG A 103 6.99 -4.56 14.96
C ARG A 103 6.14 -4.50 16.24
N LEU A 104 4.83 -4.54 16.07
CA LEU A 104 3.85 -4.63 17.16
C LEU A 104 4.05 -5.96 17.90
N LEU A 105 4.35 -5.87 19.20
CA LEU A 105 4.75 -6.98 20.07
C LEU A 105 5.91 -7.82 19.49
N GLY A 106 6.75 -7.23 18.62
CA GLY A 106 7.84 -7.94 17.93
C GLY A 106 7.39 -8.88 16.80
N LEU A 107 6.14 -8.81 16.37
CA LEU A 107 5.57 -9.75 15.38
C LEU A 107 5.06 -9.04 14.12
N LEU A 108 4.09 -8.14 14.27
CA LEU A 108 3.34 -7.56 13.14
C LEU A 108 3.94 -6.23 12.65
N MET A 109 4.11 -6.07 11.34
CA MET A 109 4.61 -4.83 10.73
C MET A 109 3.58 -3.69 10.77
N PRO A 110 2.34 -3.87 10.24
CA PRO A 110 1.33 -2.83 10.32
C PRO A 110 0.79 -2.69 11.74
N PHE A 111 0.61 -1.45 12.15
CA PHE A 111 0.08 -1.05 13.45
C PHE A 111 -1.44 -0.89 13.46
N ARG A 112 -2.07 -0.99 12.27
CA ARG A 112 -3.52 -1.10 12.09
C ARG A 112 -3.82 -2.13 11.01
N ALA A 113 -4.79 -3.00 11.27
CA ALA A 113 -5.24 -4.00 10.30
C ALA A 113 -6.61 -4.55 10.67
N PHE A 114 -7.34 -5.05 9.67
CA PHE A 114 -8.49 -5.92 9.83
C PHE A 114 -8.05 -7.33 10.21
N GLY A 115 -8.94 -8.09 10.85
CA GLY A 115 -8.63 -9.43 11.31
C GLY A 115 -7.55 -9.41 12.39
N ASP A 116 -6.53 -10.27 12.28
CA ASP A 116 -5.40 -10.37 13.22
C ASP A 116 -5.88 -10.42 14.69
N VAL A 117 -6.95 -11.18 14.94
CA VAL A 117 -7.61 -11.21 16.24
C VAL A 117 -6.72 -11.66 17.39
N LYS A 118 -5.59 -12.32 17.09
CA LYS A 118 -4.56 -12.67 18.08
C LYS A 118 -3.97 -11.46 18.81
N PHE A 119 -4.05 -10.26 18.21
CA PHE A 119 -3.62 -9.00 18.82
C PHE A 119 -4.78 -8.23 19.47
N LYS A 120 -6.03 -8.71 19.34
CA LYS A 120 -7.24 -8.00 19.77
C LYS A 120 -8.00 -8.70 20.89
N TRP A 121 -8.16 -10.02 20.81
CA TRP A 121 -8.99 -10.80 21.73
C TRP A 121 -8.29 -11.08 23.05
N SER A 122 -9.06 -11.17 24.14
CA SER A 122 -8.52 -11.62 25.42
C SER A 122 -7.93 -13.03 25.33
N ILE A 123 -6.94 -13.33 26.18
CA ILE A 123 -6.32 -14.67 26.25
C ILE A 123 -7.37 -15.76 26.47
N GLU A 124 -8.36 -15.50 27.33
CA GLU A 124 -9.45 -16.44 27.61
C GLU A 124 -10.30 -16.74 26.38
N LEU A 125 -10.64 -15.70 25.59
CA LEU A 125 -11.38 -15.88 24.36
C LEU A 125 -10.57 -16.65 23.32
N GLN A 126 -9.28 -16.30 23.14
CA GLN A 126 -8.40 -17.02 22.21
C GLN A 126 -8.30 -18.51 22.58
N LYS A 127 -8.10 -18.85 23.85
CA LYS A 127 -8.05 -20.25 24.31
C LYS A 127 -9.33 -21.01 24.03
N ARG A 128 -10.49 -20.45 24.39
CA ARG A 128 -11.79 -21.07 24.11
C ARG A 128 -12.00 -21.34 22.62
N VAL A 129 -11.64 -20.38 21.76
CA VAL A 129 -11.78 -20.55 20.31
C VAL A 129 -10.85 -21.65 19.80
N LEU A 130 -9.60 -21.70 20.25
CA LEU A 130 -8.66 -22.76 19.87
C LEU A 130 -9.11 -24.15 20.33
N GLU A 131 -9.59 -24.27 21.58
CA GLU A 131 -10.11 -25.53 22.13
C GLU A 131 -11.37 -26.03 21.40
N SER A 132 -12.16 -25.11 20.83
CA SER A 132 -13.35 -25.43 20.04
C SER A 132 -13.09 -25.70 18.56
N GLY A 133 -11.86 -25.51 18.09
CA GLY A 133 -11.48 -25.67 16.69
C GLY A 133 -11.40 -27.13 16.22
N PRO A 134 -11.55 -27.39 14.92
CA PRO A 134 -11.42 -28.75 14.36
C PRO A 134 -9.99 -29.30 14.43
N ASP A 135 -8.99 -28.42 14.46
CA ASP A 135 -7.60 -28.79 14.70
C ASP A 135 -7.35 -28.79 16.22
N GLN A 136 -7.39 -29.96 16.85
CA GLN A 136 -6.89 -30.15 18.22
C GLN A 136 -5.38 -29.92 18.22
N LEU A 137 -4.96 -28.66 18.31
CA LEU A 137 -3.57 -28.30 18.49
C LEU A 137 -3.07 -28.92 19.79
N HIS A 138 -1.86 -29.49 19.79
CA HIS A 138 -1.26 -30.01 21.01
C HIS A 138 -0.97 -28.85 22.00
N GLU A 139 -1.06 -29.08 23.32
CA GLU A 139 -0.84 -28.07 24.39
C GLU A 139 0.41 -27.17 24.18
N ASN A 140 1.46 -27.73 23.57
CA ASN A 140 2.72 -27.03 23.25
C ASN A 140 2.62 -26.00 22.09
N GLU A 141 1.54 -26.00 21.32
CA GLU A 141 1.28 -25.07 20.21
C GLU A 141 0.36 -23.91 20.61
N HIS A 142 -0.43 -24.07 21.67
CA HIS A 142 -1.26 -22.99 22.22
C HIS A 142 -0.41 -21.81 22.74
N THR A 143 0.79 -22.10 23.27
CA THR A 143 1.75 -21.08 23.73
C THR A 143 2.42 -20.32 22.58
N LYS A 144 2.44 -20.87 21.36
CA LYS A 144 2.93 -20.17 20.16
C LYS A 144 1.91 -19.18 19.61
N PHE A 145 0.64 -19.32 19.99
CA PHE A 145 -0.44 -18.51 19.44
C PHE A 145 -0.55 -17.13 20.09
N ILE A 146 -0.33 -17.06 21.41
CA ILE A 146 -0.43 -15.81 22.18
C ILE A 146 0.84 -14.97 21.93
N PRO A 147 0.69 -13.69 21.54
CA PRO A 147 1.84 -12.79 21.39
C PRO A 147 2.67 -12.64 22.68
N PRO A 148 3.97 -12.34 22.58
CA PRO A 148 4.78 -12.08 23.76
C PRO A 148 4.37 -10.75 24.43
N ASN A 149 4.47 -10.66 25.75
CA ASN A 149 4.12 -9.46 26.55
C ASN A 149 2.66 -8.99 26.35
N TYR A 150 1.73 -9.93 26.20
CA TYR A 150 0.31 -9.66 25.94
C TYR A 150 -0.48 -9.46 27.25
N HIS A 151 -0.34 -8.28 27.86
CA HIS A 151 -0.90 -7.95 29.17
C HIS A 151 -2.22 -7.18 29.12
N THR A 152 -2.34 -6.17 28.25
CA THR A 152 -3.47 -5.22 28.17
C THR A 152 -4.07 -5.16 26.76
N PRO A 153 -4.62 -6.27 26.23
CA PRO A 153 -5.29 -6.24 24.94
C PRO A 153 -6.54 -5.33 24.96
N PRO A 154 -6.95 -4.77 23.80
CA PRO A 154 -6.40 -4.97 22.46
C PRO A 154 -5.17 -4.09 22.14
N TYR A 155 -4.24 -4.61 21.32
CA TYR A 155 -3.05 -3.89 20.84
C TYR A 155 -3.14 -3.41 19.38
N LEU A 156 -4.15 -3.90 18.64
CA LEU A 156 -4.32 -3.64 17.22
C LEU A 156 -5.73 -3.12 16.95
N THR A 157 -5.84 -2.09 16.12
CA THR A 157 -7.13 -1.53 15.70
C THR A 157 -7.32 -1.64 14.18
N ALA A 158 -8.58 -1.67 13.74
CA ALA A 158 -8.97 -1.53 12.34
C ALA A 158 -9.56 -0.15 12.03
N GLU A 159 -9.47 0.78 12.99
CA GLU A 159 -9.95 2.15 12.84
C GLU A 159 -9.04 2.93 11.90
N PRO A 160 -9.57 3.43 10.77
CA PRO A 160 -8.74 4.14 9.79
C PRO A 160 -8.42 5.56 10.24
N GLU A 161 -7.25 6.06 9.85
CA GLU A 161 -7.01 7.51 9.77
C GLU A 161 -7.73 8.05 8.51
N ILE A 162 -8.43 9.18 8.65
CA ILE A 162 -9.19 9.80 7.56
C ILE A 162 -8.58 11.15 7.20
N THR A 163 -8.17 11.29 5.94
CA THR A 163 -7.71 12.55 5.36
C THR A 163 -8.75 13.07 4.38
N HIS A 164 -9.08 14.36 4.46
CA HIS A 164 -9.90 15.06 3.48
C HIS A 164 -9.03 15.97 2.61
N HIS A 165 -9.28 15.96 1.31
CA HIS A 165 -8.64 16.85 0.34
C HIS A 165 -9.70 17.35 -0.65
N GLN A 166 -9.72 18.65 -0.90
CA GLN A 166 -10.55 19.23 -1.94
C GLN A 166 -9.77 19.25 -3.26
N LEU A 167 -10.23 18.49 -4.25
CA LEU A 167 -9.61 18.37 -5.55
C LEU A 167 -9.53 19.72 -6.28
N ARG A 168 -8.39 19.95 -6.92
CA ARG A 168 -8.08 21.15 -7.69
C ARG A 168 -7.77 20.77 -9.15
N PRO A 169 -7.87 21.71 -10.12
CA PRO A 169 -7.59 21.40 -11.53
C PRO A 169 -6.16 20.88 -11.81
N GLN A 170 -5.20 21.24 -10.95
CA GLN A 170 -3.82 20.75 -10.96
C GLN A 170 -3.67 19.31 -10.45
N ASP A 171 -4.64 18.78 -9.72
CA ASP A 171 -4.61 17.42 -9.18
C ASP A 171 -5.04 16.46 -10.32
N ARG A 172 -4.07 15.72 -10.88
CA ARG A 172 -4.27 14.98 -12.14
C ARG A 172 -4.72 13.54 -11.94
N PHE A 173 -4.18 12.88 -10.92
CA PHE A 173 -4.46 11.48 -10.63
C PHE A 173 -4.12 11.12 -9.19
N LEU A 174 -4.69 10.03 -8.71
CA LEU A 174 -4.41 9.41 -7.42
C LEU A 174 -3.79 8.03 -7.66
N VAL A 175 -2.72 7.70 -6.93
CA VAL A 175 -2.14 6.36 -6.88
C VAL A 175 -2.37 5.77 -5.51
N ILE A 176 -3.04 4.63 -5.45
CA ILE A 176 -3.15 3.79 -4.25
C ILE A 176 -2.34 2.53 -4.51
N GLY A 177 -1.43 2.19 -3.60
CA GLY A 177 -0.63 0.97 -3.73
C GLY A 177 -0.36 0.29 -2.39
N SER A 178 -0.12 -1.02 -2.43
CA SER A 178 0.46 -1.76 -1.30
C SER A 178 1.90 -1.31 -1.05
N ASP A 179 2.41 -1.61 0.14
CA ASP A 179 3.81 -1.45 0.53
C ASP A 179 4.79 -2.05 -0.48
N GLY A 180 4.47 -3.19 -1.11
CA GLY A 180 5.27 -3.78 -2.19
C GLY A 180 5.60 -2.81 -3.34
N LEU A 181 4.77 -1.80 -3.61
CA LEU A 181 5.14 -0.70 -4.51
C LEU A 181 6.06 0.31 -3.82
N TRP A 182 5.68 0.79 -2.64
CA TRP A 182 6.33 1.91 -1.95
C TRP A 182 7.69 1.57 -1.35
N GLU A 183 8.00 0.29 -1.17
CA GLU A 183 9.33 -0.21 -0.83
C GLU A 183 10.28 -0.23 -2.02
N THR A 184 9.76 -0.31 -3.25
CA THR A 184 10.58 -0.39 -4.48
C THR A 184 10.88 0.96 -5.10
N LEU A 185 9.94 1.90 -5.04
CA LEU A 185 10.03 3.21 -5.68
C LEU A 185 9.70 4.33 -4.70
N HIS A 186 10.49 5.42 -4.77
CA HIS A 186 10.19 6.61 -4.00
C HIS A 186 8.91 7.28 -4.52
N ARG A 187 8.10 7.86 -3.62
CA ARG A 187 6.80 8.48 -3.96
C ARG A 187 6.86 9.47 -5.11
N GLN A 188 7.92 10.28 -5.18
CA GLN A 188 8.12 11.26 -6.23
C GLN A 188 8.41 10.61 -7.59
N GLU A 189 9.09 9.46 -7.60
CA GLU A 189 9.38 8.70 -8.81
C GLU A 189 8.11 8.04 -9.34
N VAL A 190 7.30 7.45 -8.46
CA VAL A 190 5.98 6.87 -8.80
C VAL A 190 5.11 7.92 -9.51
N ILE A 191 4.95 9.09 -8.91
CA ILE A 191 4.14 10.16 -9.48
C ILE A 191 4.74 10.69 -10.79
N ARG A 192 6.07 10.82 -10.90
CA ARG A 192 6.71 11.22 -12.16
C ARG A 192 6.43 10.21 -13.29
N VAL A 193 6.65 8.92 -13.05
CA VAL A 193 6.44 7.85 -14.05
C VAL A 193 4.99 7.83 -14.53
N VAL A 194 4.02 7.92 -13.62
CA VAL A 194 2.60 7.94 -13.98
C VAL A 194 2.22 9.23 -14.69
N GLY A 195 2.71 10.39 -14.23
CA GLY A 195 2.41 11.68 -14.83
C GLY A 195 2.95 11.82 -16.26
N GLU A 196 4.19 11.42 -16.48
CA GLU A 196 4.82 11.39 -17.81
C GLU A 196 4.13 10.38 -18.75
N TYR A 197 3.64 9.25 -18.22
CA TYR A 197 2.83 8.28 -18.96
C TYR A 197 1.49 8.88 -19.41
N LEU A 198 0.73 9.48 -18.49
CA LEU A 198 -0.59 10.04 -18.77
C LEU A 198 -0.56 11.26 -19.70
N THR A 199 0.56 11.99 -19.71
CA THR A 199 0.77 13.16 -20.58
C THR A 199 1.39 12.79 -21.94
N GLY A 200 1.84 11.55 -22.13
CA GLY A 200 2.58 11.12 -23.32
C GLY A 200 3.98 11.74 -23.45
N VAL A 201 4.50 12.33 -22.36
CA VAL A 201 5.81 13.01 -22.35
C VAL A 201 6.98 12.02 -22.38
N HIS A 202 6.75 10.75 -22.02
CA HIS A 202 7.72 9.65 -22.20
C HIS A 202 8.28 9.57 -23.62
N GLN A 203 7.52 10.02 -24.63
CA GLN A 203 7.94 10.03 -26.03
C GLN A 203 8.74 11.28 -26.43
N ARG A 204 8.72 12.37 -25.65
CA ARG A 204 9.10 13.73 -26.10
C ARG A 204 10.27 14.41 -25.38
N GLN A 205 10.80 13.87 -24.28
CA GLN A 205 11.93 14.55 -23.60
C GLN A 205 13.21 14.54 -24.47
N PRO A 206 13.88 15.68 -24.69
CA PRO A 206 15.18 15.73 -25.39
C PRO A 206 16.23 14.91 -24.65
N LEU A 207 17.10 14.19 -25.38
CA LEU A 207 18.26 13.51 -24.78
C LEU A 207 19.15 14.55 -24.09
N LYS A 208 19.19 14.54 -22.76
CA LYS A 208 20.14 15.35 -21.99
C LYS A 208 21.43 14.55 -21.86
N VAL A 209 22.40 14.85 -22.72
CA VAL A 209 23.74 14.27 -22.60
C VAL A 209 24.46 15.09 -21.55
N GLY A 210 24.42 14.64 -20.28
CA GLY A 210 24.72 15.40 -19.07
C GLY A 210 26.09 16.10 -19.03
N GLY A 211 26.24 17.21 -19.73
CA GLY A 211 27.48 17.99 -19.82
C GLY A 211 28.59 17.35 -20.65
N TYR A 212 28.39 16.15 -21.20
CA TYR A 212 29.41 15.45 -22.00
C TYR A 212 29.39 15.91 -23.46
N ARG A 213 30.57 16.19 -24.02
CA ARG A 213 30.75 16.43 -25.46
C ARG A 213 30.59 15.10 -26.21
N VAL A 214 29.49 14.96 -26.93
CA VAL A 214 29.18 13.82 -27.81
C VAL A 214 29.48 14.18 -29.25
N THR A 215 30.07 13.24 -29.99
CA THR A 215 30.22 13.37 -31.44
C THR A 215 28.87 13.19 -32.14
N LEU A 216 28.73 13.74 -33.36
CA LEU A 216 27.53 13.63 -34.17
C LEU A 216 27.14 12.15 -34.43
N GLY A 217 28.13 11.28 -34.65
CA GLY A 217 27.90 9.84 -34.82
C GLY A 217 27.39 9.15 -33.56
N GLN A 218 27.87 9.55 -32.36
CA GLN A 218 27.36 9.03 -31.10
C GLN A 218 25.94 9.51 -30.80
N MET A 219 25.63 10.77 -31.11
CA MET A 219 24.25 11.28 -31.03
C MET A 219 23.32 10.54 -31.99
N GLN A 220 23.76 10.27 -33.22
CA GLN A 220 22.98 9.49 -34.18
C GLN A 220 22.72 8.07 -33.66
N GLY A 221 23.74 7.40 -33.11
CA GLY A 221 23.57 6.07 -32.49
C GLY A 221 22.56 6.08 -31.33
N LEU A 222 22.63 7.08 -30.43
CA LEU A 222 21.68 7.24 -29.33
C LEU A 222 20.24 7.49 -29.83
N LEU A 223 20.08 8.27 -30.91
CA LEU A 223 18.79 8.53 -31.54
C LEU A 223 18.24 7.30 -32.26
N GLU A 224 19.09 6.50 -32.91
CA GLU A 224 18.71 5.25 -33.57
C GLU A 224 18.31 4.19 -32.55
N GLU A 225 19.04 4.04 -31.44
CA GLU A 225 18.62 3.17 -30.33
C GLU A 225 17.30 3.64 -29.70
N ARG A 226 17.10 4.96 -29.60
CA ARG A 226 15.83 5.51 -29.11
C ARG A 226 14.70 5.22 -30.09
N LYS A 227 14.91 5.39 -31.38
CA LYS A 227 13.93 5.06 -32.43
C LYS A 227 13.62 3.56 -32.44
N ALA A 228 14.62 2.71 -32.30
CA ALA A 228 14.44 1.27 -32.17
C ALA A 228 13.64 0.91 -30.92
N ARG A 229 13.94 1.52 -29.76
CA ARG A 229 13.14 1.40 -28.52
C ARG A 229 11.72 1.90 -28.69
N VAL A 230 11.48 2.99 -29.41
CA VAL A 230 10.12 3.50 -29.67
C VAL A 230 9.35 2.55 -30.60
N SER A 231 10.02 1.95 -31.57
CA SER A 231 9.41 0.97 -32.49
C SER A 231 9.22 -0.43 -31.88
N SER A 232 9.96 -0.77 -30.82
CA SER A 232 9.93 -2.09 -30.16
C SER A 232 9.33 -2.08 -28.76
N ALA A 233 9.18 -0.91 -28.13
CA ALA A 233 8.54 -0.77 -26.84
C ALA A 233 7.07 -1.14 -27.02
N PHE A 234 6.66 -2.21 -26.34
CA PHE A 234 5.28 -2.41 -25.99
C PHE A 234 4.80 -1.13 -25.31
N GLU A 235 4.03 -0.30 -26.01
CA GLU A 235 3.31 0.80 -25.37
C GLU A 235 2.37 0.16 -24.35
N ASP A 236 2.72 0.30 -23.07
CA ASP A 236 1.85 -0.15 -21.99
C ASP A 236 0.52 0.59 -22.15
N GLN A 237 -0.58 -0.13 -22.31
CA GLN A 237 -1.92 0.47 -22.45
C GLN A 237 -2.51 0.87 -21.09
N ASN A 238 -1.88 0.44 -20.00
CA ASN A 238 -2.36 0.64 -18.65
C ASN A 238 -1.25 1.27 -17.79
N ALA A 239 -1.56 2.40 -17.15
CA ALA A 239 -0.62 3.13 -16.30
C ALA A 239 -0.10 2.30 -15.11
N ALA A 240 -0.95 1.44 -14.53
CA ALA A 240 -0.57 0.59 -13.40
C ALA A 240 0.37 -0.54 -13.85
N THR A 241 0.14 -1.13 -15.03
CA THR A 241 1.08 -2.09 -15.63
C THR A 241 2.42 -1.43 -15.94
N HIS A 242 2.39 -0.21 -16.47
CA HIS A 242 3.61 0.55 -16.73
C HIS A 242 4.40 0.79 -15.43
N LEU A 243 3.73 1.27 -14.39
CA LEU A 243 4.35 1.49 -13.09
C LEU A 243 4.87 0.19 -12.44
N MET A 244 4.14 -0.92 -12.59
CA MET A 244 4.57 -2.23 -12.09
C MET A 244 5.84 -2.73 -12.79
N ARG A 245 6.01 -2.47 -14.09
CA ARG A 245 7.26 -2.75 -14.80
C ARG A 245 8.43 -1.93 -14.27
N HIS A 246 8.19 -0.66 -13.95
CA HIS A 246 9.18 0.19 -13.29
C HIS A 246 9.54 -0.33 -11.89
N ALA A 247 8.56 -0.76 -11.09
CA ALA A 247 8.80 -1.30 -9.75
C ALA A 247 9.67 -2.57 -9.78
N VAL A 248 9.35 -3.52 -10.67
CA VAL A 248 10.06 -4.82 -10.74
C VAL A 248 11.38 -4.72 -11.51
N GLY A 249 11.42 -3.92 -12.57
CA GLY A 249 12.55 -3.78 -13.48
C GLY A 249 13.43 -2.56 -13.22
N ASN A 250 13.36 -1.92 -12.05
CA ASN A 250 14.05 -0.66 -11.84
C ASN A 250 15.59 -0.80 -11.96
N ASN A 251 16.22 0.20 -12.56
CA ASN A 251 17.66 0.39 -12.55
C ASN A 251 18.04 1.70 -11.84
N GLU A 252 19.33 1.89 -11.56
CA GLU A 252 19.84 3.09 -10.85
C GLU A 252 19.55 4.42 -11.58
N PHE A 253 19.12 4.36 -12.84
CA PHE A 253 18.82 5.51 -13.69
C PHE A 253 17.32 5.79 -13.82
N GLY A 254 16.46 5.09 -13.08
CA GLY A 254 15.00 5.27 -13.11
C GLY A 254 14.34 4.86 -14.43
N THR A 255 14.97 3.92 -15.15
CA THR A 255 14.45 3.31 -16.39
C THR A 255 14.25 1.81 -16.20
N VAL A 256 13.41 1.21 -17.04
CA VAL A 256 13.14 -0.24 -16.96
C VAL A 256 14.29 -1.01 -17.60
N ASP A 257 14.98 -1.81 -16.82
CA ASP A 257 15.88 -2.86 -17.31
C ASP A 257 15.08 -4.12 -17.64
N HIS A 258 14.95 -4.40 -18.94
CA HIS A 258 14.22 -5.57 -19.44
C HIS A 258 14.87 -6.90 -19.08
N GLU A 259 16.19 -6.95 -18.90
CA GLU A 259 16.88 -8.18 -18.49
C GLU A 259 16.54 -8.51 -17.03
N ARG A 260 16.61 -7.50 -16.16
CA ARG A 260 16.19 -7.62 -14.76
C ARG A 260 14.71 -7.99 -14.65
N LEU A 261 13.84 -7.29 -15.39
CA LEU A 261 12.40 -7.54 -15.38
C LEU A 261 12.10 -9.00 -15.77
N SER A 262 12.72 -9.50 -16.85
CA SER A 262 12.55 -10.89 -17.28
C SER A 262 13.00 -11.88 -16.21
N LYS A 263 14.17 -11.65 -15.58
CA LYS A 263 14.69 -12.50 -14.50
C LYS A 263 13.72 -12.52 -13.31
N MET A 264 13.26 -11.36 -12.85
CA MET A 264 12.36 -11.24 -11.69
C MET A 264 11.01 -11.92 -11.92
N LEU A 265 10.44 -11.80 -13.12
CA LEU A 265 9.16 -12.43 -13.47
C LEU A 265 9.26 -13.94 -13.68
N SER A 266 10.46 -14.46 -13.99
CA SER A 266 10.69 -15.89 -14.22
C SER A 266 11.00 -16.68 -12.93
N LEU A 267 11.10 -16.00 -11.79
CA LEU A 267 11.36 -16.65 -10.51
C LEU A 267 10.18 -17.55 -10.08
N PRO A 268 10.45 -18.76 -9.57
CA PRO A 268 9.41 -19.62 -8.99
C PRO A 268 8.83 -18.99 -7.71
N GLU A 269 7.63 -19.40 -7.33
CA GLU A 269 6.87 -18.83 -6.20
C GLU A 269 7.68 -18.82 -4.89
N GLU A 270 8.42 -19.90 -4.61
CA GLU A 270 9.27 -20.04 -3.43
C GLU A 270 10.38 -18.99 -3.34
N LEU A 271 10.92 -18.56 -4.49
CA LEU A 271 11.96 -17.54 -4.57
C LEU A 271 11.40 -16.13 -4.77
N ALA A 272 10.25 -15.98 -5.43
CA ALA A 272 9.67 -14.69 -5.75
C ALA A 272 9.50 -13.81 -4.50
N ARG A 273 9.00 -14.39 -3.41
CA ARG A 273 8.79 -13.71 -2.12
C ARG A 273 10.09 -13.28 -1.41
N MET A 274 11.24 -13.79 -1.83
CA MET A 274 12.53 -13.32 -1.31
C MET A 274 13.00 -12.03 -1.98
N TYR A 275 12.49 -11.71 -3.18
CA TYR A 275 12.94 -10.56 -3.98
C TYR A 275 11.89 -9.47 -4.12
N ARG A 276 10.61 -9.79 -3.94
CA ARG A 276 9.51 -8.83 -3.98
C ARG A 276 8.36 -9.27 -3.10
N ASP A 277 7.61 -8.30 -2.62
CA ASP A 277 6.29 -8.54 -2.04
C ASP A 277 5.18 -8.49 -3.12
N ASP A 278 3.95 -8.78 -2.72
CA ASP A 278 2.77 -8.63 -3.56
C ASP A 278 2.52 -7.14 -3.88
N ILE A 279 2.54 -6.81 -5.18
CA ILE A 279 2.37 -5.43 -5.66
C ILE A 279 0.94 -5.27 -6.20
N THR A 280 0.14 -4.45 -5.51
CA THR A 280 -1.19 -4.03 -5.98
C THR A 280 -1.21 -2.53 -6.21
N ILE A 281 -1.74 -2.08 -7.34
CA ILE A 281 -1.74 -0.67 -7.75
C ILE A 281 -3.10 -0.32 -8.34
N ILE A 282 -3.67 0.80 -7.88
CA ILE A 282 -4.84 1.46 -8.48
C ILE A 282 -4.43 2.88 -8.85
N ILE A 283 -4.68 3.27 -10.10
CA ILE A 283 -4.45 4.63 -10.58
C ILE A 283 -5.78 5.21 -11.04
N THR A 284 -6.22 6.28 -10.38
CA THR A 284 -7.46 7.00 -10.70
C THR A 284 -7.10 8.33 -11.32
N GLN A 285 -7.44 8.52 -12.60
CA GLN A 285 -7.25 9.80 -13.28
C GLN A 285 -8.46 10.71 -13.07
N PHE A 286 -8.20 11.97 -12.77
CA PHE A 286 -9.24 12.98 -12.57
C PHE A 286 -9.48 13.80 -13.84
N ASN A 287 -10.72 14.29 -14.00
CA ASN A 287 -11.06 15.22 -15.07
C ASN A 287 -10.90 16.67 -14.58
N PRO A 288 -9.85 17.39 -15.01
CA PRO A 288 -9.57 18.75 -14.54
C PRO A 288 -10.66 19.75 -14.91
N HIS A 289 -11.37 19.53 -16.03
CA HIS A 289 -12.41 20.44 -16.52
C HIS A 289 -13.66 20.38 -15.63
N VAL A 290 -14.03 19.16 -15.20
CA VAL A 290 -15.16 18.95 -14.29
C VAL A 290 -14.86 19.54 -12.91
N ILE A 291 -13.65 19.28 -12.39
CA ILE A 291 -13.20 19.83 -11.10
C ILE A 291 -13.18 21.36 -11.14
N GLY A 292 -12.69 21.95 -12.24
CA GLY A 292 -12.69 23.40 -12.45
C GLY A 292 -14.10 24.00 -12.48
N ALA A 293 -15.05 23.34 -13.15
CA ALA A 293 -16.43 23.81 -13.27
C ALA A 293 -17.17 23.78 -11.92
N GLN A 294 -17.06 22.69 -11.16
CA GLN A 294 -17.72 22.54 -9.85
C GLN A 294 -17.28 23.61 -8.85
N ARG A 295 -16.04 24.10 -8.96
CA ARG A 295 -15.52 25.15 -8.08
C ARG A 295 -16.08 26.54 -8.41
N GLN A 296 -16.46 26.79 -9.66
CA GLN A 296 -17.08 28.06 -10.06
C GLN A 296 -18.54 28.14 -9.63
N GLU A 297 -19.26 27.01 -9.58
CA GLU A 297 -20.66 26.96 -9.11
C GLU A 297 -20.78 27.06 -7.57
N GLY A 298 -19.71 26.73 -6.84
CA GLY A 298 -19.67 26.77 -5.36
C GLY A 298 -19.14 28.07 -4.74
N GLN A 299 -18.85 29.11 -5.53
CA GLN A 299 -18.47 30.44 -5.01
C GLN A 299 -19.71 31.37 -4.96
N PRO A 300 -20.07 31.91 -3.79
CA PRO A 300 -21.14 32.91 -3.68
C PRO A 300 -20.77 34.26 -4.32
#